data_AF-A0A818XXE2-F1
#
_entry.id   AF-A0A818XXE2-F1
#
_cell.length_a   1.000
_cell.length_b   1.000
_cell.length_c   1.000
_cell.angle_alpha   90.00
_cell.angle_beta   90.00
_cell.angle_gamma   90.00
#
_symmetry.space_group_name_H-M   'P 1'
#
loop_
_entity.id
_entity.type
_entity.pdbx_description
1 polymer ?
#
loop_
_entity_poly.entity_id
_entity_poly.type
_entity_poly.pdbx_seq_one_letter_code
_entity_poly.pdbx_strand_id
1 'polypeptide(L)'
;MASDDNSASPQTQFNSERIKLLLKSEPNKYKVVKNESSSLKQWWQAFGYPTLTNKMGESTRIKGYVSCFKCFSTFIYHNRSGTIRLKQHAIKCSDITSSLSSITIINDDSSFAQSTLAQHGFKKSFILPEKDIENIKKLSAQWVCHDLRPFSILEDKGLHALAQDLIRIGICYFEFELSNNEGIFELGHKYGVVDVNEVLRSRHTISRTVYDLGDSYRQYIKQILIEPLKARAVTICPDFWSDCYKNISYLGLSITFVDVNYKMFSIDLFCRPFVGVKKHDLLLKALEKHLLEFGIDDITHVNIVSDRGSNFVAAFRHFQPLFCYGHRLNNILQKSFFANTKLKRDQGTTLPISNILNPINDEFSSEESSEDEEENMLPAIPVIRKKAANKNQQLVFKMSIDDVPIEAKNVLATLTQCKRTVKYIKKSGLNQEIENAGDGTVHQSVVTRWLSLIDTLESILKSFKIIKKVLASKQQQYLMNNITEKVIKQIILLLRPFKHVIKLIRTGYTPSLYMVLLTVKTLRDATSSYEALLNYNDNSSDDHQSGDEHKESDEDLIDELEGKNLYRFESSTFDNNEEQLEGDAEDTSSCKKMDELKRYLN
;
A
#
# COMPACT_ATOMS: atom_id res chain seq x y z
N MET A 1 56.57 4.59 -22.03
CA MET A 1 56.12 4.49 -23.43
C MET A 1 55.08 3.39 -23.54
N ALA A 2 53.85 3.72 -23.17
CA ALA A 2 52.64 2.98 -23.48
C ALA A 2 51.60 4.08 -23.62
N SER A 3 51.11 4.26 -24.83
CA SER A 3 50.25 5.36 -25.25
C SER A 3 48.81 5.08 -24.83
N ASP A 4 48.28 5.97 -24.00
CA ASP A 4 46.85 6.13 -23.72
C ASP A 4 46.14 6.66 -24.97
N ASP A 5 45.42 5.78 -25.67
CA ASP A 5 44.49 6.17 -26.73
C ASP A 5 43.08 6.30 -26.14
N ASN A 6 42.85 7.44 -25.48
CA ASN A 6 41.54 7.83 -24.97
C ASN A 6 40.77 8.57 -26.08
N SER A 7 40.32 7.81 -27.09
CA SER A 7 39.36 8.31 -28.08
C SER A 7 37.94 8.08 -27.56
N ALA A 8 37.30 9.17 -27.12
CA ALA A 8 35.89 9.19 -26.76
C ALA A 8 35.05 8.75 -27.98
N SER A 9 34.56 7.51 -27.96
CA SER A 9 33.71 6.99 -29.03
C SER A 9 32.33 7.69 -29.00
N PRO A 10 31.78 8.10 -30.17
CA PRO A 10 30.47 8.75 -30.24
C PRO A 10 29.34 7.72 -30.05
N GLN A 11 29.13 7.25 -28.81
CA GLN A 11 28.05 6.31 -28.49
C GLN A 11 26.69 6.96 -28.20
N THR A 12 26.56 8.28 -28.40
CA THR A 12 25.33 9.04 -28.07
C THR A 12 24.41 9.35 -29.26
N GLN A 13 24.46 8.61 -30.37
CA GLN A 13 23.66 8.97 -31.56
C GLN A 13 22.66 7.96 -32.09
N PHE A 14 22.29 6.95 -31.30
CA PHE A 14 21.22 6.04 -31.69
C PHE A 14 20.06 6.09 -30.68
N ASN A 15 18.87 6.36 -31.20
CA ASN A 15 17.61 6.10 -30.51
C ASN A 15 16.79 5.08 -31.31
N SER A 16 15.75 4.51 -30.71
CA SER A 16 14.93 3.45 -31.33
C SER A 16 14.39 3.83 -32.72
N GLU A 17 13.90 5.05 -32.89
CA GLU A 17 13.34 5.50 -34.18
C GLU A 17 14.43 5.69 -35.24
N ARG A 18 15.60 6.23 -34.86
CA ARG A 18 16.74 6.37 -35.78
C ARG A 18 17.27 5.02 -36.24
N ILE A 19 17.39 4.03 -35.34
CA ILE A 19 17.81 2.66 -35.72
C ILE A 19 16.80 2.05 -36.69
N LYS A 20 15.50 2.17 -36.42
CA LYS A 20 14.43 1.69 -37.30
C LYS A 20 14.46 2.36 -38.68
N LEU A 21 14.70 3.67 -38.75
CA LEU A 21 14.85 4.39 -40.02
C LEU A 21 16.07 3.89 -40.79
N LEU A 22 17.23 3.78 -40.14
CA LEU A 22 18.47 3.31 -40.76
C LEU A 22 18.38 1.86 -41.28
N LEU A 23 17.72 0.97 -40.53
CA LEU A 23 17.44 -0.40 -40.97
C LEU A 23 16.55 -0.45 -42.22
N LYS A 24 15.67 0.55 -42.41
CA LYS A 24 14.81 0.65 -43.60
C LYS A 24 15.49 1.34 -44.77
N SER A 25 16.25 2.41 -44.53
CA SER A 25 16.83 3.27 -45.57
C SER A 25 18.18 2.79 -46.08
N GLU A 26 18.96 2.07 -45.26
CA GLU A 26 20.34 1.69 -45.58
C GLU A 26 20.62 0.19 -45.31
N PRO A 27 19.91 -0.76 -45.96
CA PRO A 27 20.00 -2.20 -45.66
C PRO A 27 21.39 -2.81 -45.92
N ASN A 28 22.20 -2.18 -46.79
CA ASN A 28 23.58 -2.61 -47.06
C ASN A 28 24.55 -2.27 -45.93
N LYS A 29 24.18 -1.32 -45.06
CA LYS A 29 24.99 -0.91 -43.90
C LYS A 29 24.37 -1.36 -42.59
N TYR A 30 23.05 -1.44 -42.48
CA TYR A 30 22.37 -1.81 -41.25
C TYR A 30 21.52 -3.06 -41.46
N LYS A 31 21.74 -4.08 -40.63
CA LYS A 31 20.96 -5.32 -40.68
C LYS A 31 20.65 -5.86 -39.28
N VAL A 32 19.58 -6.63 -39.17
CA VAL A 32 19.22 -7.34 -37.95
C VAL A 32 19.82 -8.75 -38.00
N VAL A 33 20.63 -9.12 -37.02
CA VAL A 33 21.30 -10.43 -36.94
C VAL A 33 20.65 -11.29 -35.85
N LYS A 34 20.48 -12.59 -36.13
CA LYS A 34 19.92 -13.55 -35.16
C LYS A 34 20.80 -13.66 -33.92
N ASN A 35 20.12 -13.79 -32.78
CA ASN A 35 20.78 -14.02 -31.50
C ASN A 35 20.98 -15.53 -31.30
N GLU A 36 22.16 -16.03 -31.65
CA GLU A 36 22.47 -17.46 -31.62
C GLU A 36 22.43 -18.07 -30.21
N SER A 37 22.70 -17.27 -29.17
CA SER A 37 22.70 -17.74 -27.78
C SER A 37 21.31 -17.88 -27.15
N SER A 38 20.25 -17.47 -27.85
CA SER A 38 18.89 -17.34 -27.27
C SER A 38 17.79 -18.03 -28.08
N SER A 39 18.16 -18.94 -28.98
CA SER A 39 17.26 -19.66 -29.90
C SER A 39 16.16 -20.49 -29.22
N LEU A 40 16.28 -20.75 -27.91
CA LEU A 40 15.32 -21.53 -27.13
C LEU A 40 14.01 -20.78 -26.78
N LYS A 41 13.93 -19.44 -26.93
CA LYS A 41 12.69 -18.69 -26.57
C LYS A 41 11.94 -18.23 -27.82
N GLN A 42 10.65 -18.59 -27.93
CA GLN A 42 9.79 -18.37 -29.10
C GLN A 42 9.83 -16.92 -29.67
N TRP A 43 9.89 -15.88 -28.83
CA TRP A 43 9.88 -14.50 -29.35
C TRP A 43 11.20 -14.09 -30.02
N TRP A 44 12.33 -14.74 -29.71
CA TRP A 44 13.60 -14.46 -30.42
C TRP A 44 13.58 -14.94 -31.88
N GLN A 45 12.57 -15.70 -32.29
CA GLN A 45 12.35 -16.00 -33.70
C GLN A 45 11.92 -14.76 -34.50
N ALA A 46 11.26 -13.79 -33.85
CA ALA A 46 10.81 -12.55 -34.46
C ALA A 46 11.78 -11.36 -34.30
N PHE A 47 12.84 -11.52 -33.50
CA PHE A 47 13.74 -10.43 -33.10
C PHE A 47 15.22 -10.80 -33.20
N GLY A 48 16.04 -9.82 -33.55
CA GLY A 48 17.50 -9.95 -33.51
C GLY A 48 18.18 -8.67 -33.07
N TYR A 49 19.50 -8.65 -33.12
CA TYR A 49 20.30 -7.49 -32.78
C TYR A 49 20.52 -6.60 -34.00
N PRO A 50 20.24 -5.29 -33.93
CA PRO A 50 20.64 -4.37 -34.97
C PRO A 50 22.17 -4.27 -35.01
N THR A 51 22.74 -4.35 -36.21
CA THR A 51 24.19 -4.31 -36.46
C THR A 51 24.53 -3.32 -37.57
N LEU A 52 25.70 -2.70 -37.46
CA LEU A 52 26.34 -1.89 -38.50
C LEU A 52 27.40 -2.74 -39.21
N THR A 53 27.26 -2.89 -40.52
CA THR A 53 28.18 -3.63 -41.39
C THR A 53 29.20 -2.66 -41.97
N ASN A 54 30.49 -2.93 -41.74
CA ASN A 54 31.58 -2.12 -42.33
C ASN A 54 31.81 -2.51 -43.80
N LYS A 55 32.68 -1.75 -44.50
CA LYS A 55 33.03 -2.03 -45.91
C LYS A 55 33.69 -3.41 -46.12
N MET A 56 34.18 -4.05 -45.06
CA MET A 56 34.80 -5.37 -45.07
C MET A 56 33.80 -6.51 -44.79
N GLY A 57 32.51 -6.19 -44.61
CA GLY A 57 31.45 -7.17 -44.33
C GLY A 57 31.30 -7.57 -42.86
N GLU A 58 32.12 -7.03 -41.96
CA GLU A 58 32.06 -7.32 -40.54
C GLU A 58 30.91 -6.53 -39.88
N SER A 59 30.14 -7.23 -39.04
CA SER A 59 28.92 -6.68 -38.44
C SER A 59 29.16 -6.36 -36.96
N THR A 60 29.06 -5.10 -36.59
CA THR A 60 29.20 -4.62 -35.21
C THR A 60 27.82 -4.37 -34.58
N ARG A 61 27.56 -4.95 -33.41
CA ARG A 61 26.26 -4.82 -32.73
C ARG A 61 26.05 -3.43 -32.14
N ILE A 62 24.87 -2.85 -32.39
CA ILE A 62 24.39 -1.67 -31.67
C ILE A 62 23.86 -2.13 -30.31
N LYS A 63 24.66 -1.91 -29.26
CA LYS A 63 24.37 -2.38 -27.89
C LYS A 63 23.13 -1.69 -27.32
N GLY A 64 22.40 -2.38 -26.45
CA GLY A 64 21.21 -1.86 -25.76
C GLY A 64 19.92 -1.90 -26.57
N TYR A 65 19.93 -2.45 -27.78
CA TYR A 65 18.75 -2.51 -28.65
C TYR A 65 18.51 -3.90 -29.23
N VAL A 66 17.25 -4.16 -29.59
CA VAL A 66 16.77 -5.31 -30.36
C VAL A 66 15.76 -4.83 -31.39
N SER A 67 15.75 -5.43 -32.58
CA SER A 67 14.88 -5.02 -33.68
C SER A 67 14.11 -6.21 -34.23
N CYS A 68 12.84 -6.00 -34.58
CA CYS A 68 12.03 -7.01 -35.25
C CYS A 68 12.56 -7.28 -36.66
N PHE A 69 12.66 -8.55 -37.08
CA PHE A 69 13.08 -8.91 -38.43
C PHE A 69 12.12 -8.43 -39.53
N LYS A 70 10.83 -8.29 -39.21
CA LYS A 70 9.79 -7.97 -40.20
C LYS A 70 9.57 -6.47 -40.39
N CYS A 71 9.31 -5.74 -39.31
CA CYS A 71 8.95 -4.32 -39.40
C CYS A 71 10.07 -3.36 -38.97
N PHE A 72 11.20 -3.89 -38.50
CA PHE A 72 12.35 -3.14 -37.96
C PHE A 72 12.06 -2.26 -36.74
N SER A 73 10.89 -2.44 -36.10
CA SER A 73 10.61 -1.78 -34.82
C SER A 73 11.67 -2.16 -33.80
N THR A 74 12.28 -1.13 -33.20
CA THR A 74 13.47 -1.27 -32.36
C THR A 74 13.16 -0.92 -30.91
N PHE A 75 13.52 -1.79 -29.99
CA PHE A 75 13.22 -1.69 -28.57
C PHE A 75 14.52 -1.63 -27.76
N ILE A 76 14.50 -0.86 -26.66
CA ILE A 76 15.58 -0.86 -25.69
C ILE A 76 15.58 -2.20 -24.96
N TYR A 77 16.73 -2.88 -24.95
CA TYR A 77 16.90 -4.20 -24.37
C TYR A 77 18.29 -4.36 -23.74
N HIS A 78 18.29 -4.42 -22.41
CA HIS A 78 19.44 -4.75 -21.57
C HIS A 78 19.20 -6.09 -20.87
N ASN A 79 20.24 -6.67 -20.26
CA ASN A 79 20.13 -7.96 -19.54
C ASN A 79 19.11 -7.95 -18.39
N ARG A 80 18.69 -6.76 -17.93
CA ARG A 80 17.66 -6.55 -16.89
C ARG A 80 16.29 -6.15 -17.47
N SER A 81 16.17 -5.96 -18.78
CA SER A 81 14.93 -5.54 -19.42
C SER A 81 13.95 -6.71 -19.53
N GLY A 82 12.71 -6.51 -19.07
CA GLY A 82 11.63 -7.47 -19.25
C GLY A 82 11.32 -7.70 -20.74
N THR A 83 10.80 -8.89 -21.06
CA THR A 83 10.50 -9.30 -22.45
C THR A 83 9.06 -8.99 -22.88
N ILE A 84 8.28 -8.32 -22.05
CA ILE A 84 6.84 -8.07 -22.26
C ILE A 84 6.58 -7.31 -23.57
N ARG A 85 7.32 -6.22 -23.81
CA ARG A 85 7.14 -5.40 -25.04
C ARG A 85 7.50 -6.18 -26.31
N LEU A 86 8.50 -7.05 -26.25
CA LEU A 86 8.88 -7.93 -27.36
C LEU A 86 7.80 -8.96 -27.64
N LYS A 87 7.26 -9.60 -26.60
CA LYS A 87 6.16 -10.57 -26.72
C LYS A 87 4.90 -9.93 -27.33
N GLN A 88 4.48 -8.79 -26.80
CA GLN A 88 3.33 -8.04 -27.31
C GLN A 88 3.50 -7.64 -28.78
N HIS A 89 4.71 -7.19 -29.16
CA HIS A 89 5.00 -6.84 -30.54
C HIS A 89 5.08 -8.06 -31.45
N ALA A 90 5.69 -9.18 -31.03
CA ALA A 90 5.73 -10.40 -31.82
C ALA A 90 4.32 -10.87 -32.20
N ILE A 91 3.36 -10.80 -31.27
CA ILE A 91 1.96 -11.14 -31.53
C ILE A 91 1.34 -10.20 -32.57
N LYS A 92 1.56 -8.88 -32.44
CA LYS A 92 0.97 -7.88 -33.32
C LYS A 92 1.61 -7.75 -34.70
N CYS A 93 2.92 -8.01 -34.80
CA CYS A 93 3.69 -7.79 -36.03
C CYS A 93 3.67 -8.98 -36.98
N SER A 94 3.45 -10.18 -36.44
CA SER A 94 3.25 -11.38 -37.25
C SER A 94 1.87 -11.29 -37.90
N ASP A 95 1.77 -11.48 -39.23
CA ASP A 95 0.47 -11.67 -39.88
C ASP A 95 -0.01 -13.10 -39.59
N ILE A 96 -0.16 -13.42 -38.30
CA ILE A 96 -0.92 -14.58 -37.84
C ILE A 96 -2.34 -14.08 -37.61
N THR A 97 -2.94 -13.53 -38.68
CA THR A 97 -4.35 -13.17 -38.75
C THR A 97 -5.11 -14.27 -39.47
N SER A 98 -5.14 -15.45 -38.85
CA SER A 98 -6.17 -16.47 -39.08
C SER A 98 -6.09 -17.58 -38.02
N SER A 99 -6.11 -17.19 -36.74
CA SER A 99 -6.54 -17.96 -35.54
C SER A 99 -5.69 -17.58 -34.34
N LEU A 100 -6.20 -16.71 -33.46
CA LEU A 100 -5.82 -16.52 -32.04
C LEU A 100 -6.27 -15.12 -31.60
N SER A 101 -7.58 -14.95 -31.39
CA SER A 101 -8.07 -13.94 -30.46
C SER A 101 -8.00 -14.51 -29.05
N SER A 102 -7.44 -13.72 -28.13
CA SER A 102 -7.39 -13.90 -26.67
C SER A 102 -6.16 -14.63 -26.10
N ILE A 103 -5.06 -13.88 -25.93
CA ILE A 103 -4.03 -14.21 -24.94
C ILE A 103 -4.14 -13.18 -23.81
N THR A 104 -4.66 -13.62 -22.67
CA THR A 104 -4.62 -12.88 -21.41
C THR A 104 -3.19 -12.96 -20.85
N ILE A 105 -2.63 -11.80 -20.50
CA ILE A 105 -1.29 -11.68 -19.90
C ILE A 105 -1.40 -12.04 -18.42
N ILE A 106 -0.95 -13.24 -18.04
CA ILE A 106 -0.71 -13.60 -16.64
C ILE A 106 0.73 -13.20 -16.31
N ASN A 107 0.88 -12.29 -15.35
CA ASN A 107 2.17 -11.93 -14.75
C ASN A 107 2.60 -13.08 -13.83
N ASP A 108 3.70 -13.74 -14.18
CA ASP A 108 4.28 -14.83 -13.41
C ASP A 108 5.53 -14.28 -12.71
N ASP A 109 5.37 -13.98 -11.42
CA ASP A 109 6.45 -13.67 -10.48
C ASP A 109 6.28 -14.59 -9.28
N SER A 110 6.96 -15.74 -9.29
CA SER A 110 7.77 -16.24 -8.17
C SER A 110 8.16 -17.70 -8.38
N SER A 111 9.41 -17.95 -8.01
CA SER A 111 10.18 -19.18 -8.12
C SER A 111 9.62 -20.35 -7.30
N PHE A 112 9.22 -21.43 -7.98
CA PHE A 112 9.55 -22.81 -7.61
C PHE A 112 9.31 -23.70 -8.84
N ALA A 113 10.25 -23.67 -9.78
CA ALA A 113 10.20 -24.53 -10.96
C ALA A 113 10.88 -25.87 -10.64
N GLN A 114 10.09 -26.89 -10.32
CA GLN A 114 10.45 -28.24 -10.76
C GLN A 114 10.14 -28.30 -12.25
N SER A 115 11.22 -28.33 -13.06
CA SER A 115 11.13 -28.49 -14.50
C SER A 115 10.71 -29.92 -14.84
N THR A 116 9.51 -30.08 -15.39
CA THR A 116 9.20 -31.24 -16.24
C THR A 116 9.01 -30.78 -17.68
N LEU A 117 9.51 -31.59 -18.60
CA LEU A 117 9.70 -31.37 -20.04
C LEU A 117 8.37 -31.16 -20.82
N ALA A 118 7.22 -31.19 -20.15
CA ALA A 118 5.88 -31.16 -20.77
C ALA A 118 5.41 -29.76 -21.24
N GLN A 119 6.17 -28.68 -21.05
CA GLN A 119 5.69 -27.32 -21.33
C GLN A 119 5.82 -26.84 -22.80
N HIS A 120 6.22 -27.68 -23.75
CA HIS A 120 6.53 -27.22 -25.13
C HIS A 120 5.64 -27.75 -26.27
N GLY A 121 4.58 -28.50 -25.99
CA GLY A 121 3.57 -28.85 -27.00
C GLY A 121 2.16 -28.70 -26.44
N PHE A 122 1.26 -28.07 -27.17
CA PHE A 122 -0.19 -27.93 -26.88
C PHE A 122 -0.61 -26.86 -25.85
N LYS A 123 -0.45 -25.58 -26.21
CA LYS A 123 -1.35 -24.51 -25.71
C LYS A 123 -2.58 -24.36 -26.62
N LYS A 124 -3.38 -25.42 -26.75
CA LYS A 124 -4.76 -25.23 -27.24
C LYS A 124 -5.58 -24.92 -25.99
N SER A 125 -5.97 -23.66 -25.81
CA SER A 125 -6.87 -23.29 -24.71
C SER A 125 -8.18 -24.04 -24.92
N PHE A 126 -8.40 -25.10 -24.15
CA PHE A 126 -9.68 -25.79 -24.14
C PHE A 126 -10.71 -24.83 -23.56
N ILE A 127 -11.65 -24.38 -24.38
CA ILE A 127 -12.78 -23.57 -23.91
C ILE A 127 -13.78 -24.57 -23.34
N LEU A 128 -14.08 -24.47 -22.04
CA LEU A 128 -15.13 -25.29 -21.44
C LEU A 128 -16.47 -24.99 -22.13
N PRO A 129 -17.31 -26.01 -22.40
CA PRO A 129 -18.67 -25.80 -22.86
C PRO A 129 -19.45 -24.85 -21.94
N GLU A 130 -20.27 -23.97 -22.52
CA GLU A 130 -21.03 -22.96 -21.78
C GLU A 130 -21.94 -23.58 -20.70
N LYS A 131 -22.50 -24.76 -20.98
CA LYS A 131 -23.28 -25.53 -20.02
C LYS A 131 -22.49 -25.89 -18.76
N ASP A 132 -21.22 -26.25 -18.90
CA ASP A 132 -20.36 -26.64 -17.77
C ASP A 132 -19.94 -25.41 -16.97
N ILE A 133 -19.66 -24.30 -17.65
CA ILE A 133 -19.42 -23.00 -17.01
C ILE A 133 -20.62 -22.59 -16.16
N GLU A 134 -21.84 -22.68 -16.72
CA GLU A 134 -23.06 -22.32 -16.01
C GLU A 134 -23.35 -23.24 -14.83
N ASN A 135 -23.06 -24.54 -14.97
CA ASN A 135 -23.15 -25.49 -13.88
C ASN A 135 -22.16 -25.16 -12.75
N ILE A 136 -20.89 -24.83 -13.06
CA ILE A 136 -19.89 -24.42 -12.08
C ILE A 136 -20.34 -23.16 -11.32
N LYS A 137 -20.89 -22.16 -12.03
CA LYS A 137 -21.46 -20.96 -11.40
C LYS A 137 -22.57 -21.32 -10.41
N LYS A 138 -23.52 -22.16 -10.83
CA LYS A 138 -24.63 -22.60 -9.97
C LYS A 138 -24.14 -23.34 -8.73
N LEU A 139 -23.21 -24.28 -8.88
CA LEU A 139 -22.62 -25.03 -7.76
C LEU A 139 -21.84 -24.11 -6.82
N SER A 140 -21.10 -23.14 -7.35
CA SER A 140 -20.38 -22.15 -6.55
C SER A 140 -21.34 -21.28 -5.74
N ALA A 141 -22.43 -20.81 -6.35
CA ALA A 141 -23.47 -20.05 -5.66
C ALA A 141 -24.16 -20.89 -4.58
N GLN A 142 -24.47 -22.16 -4.87
CA GLN A 142 -25.04 -23.09 -3.89
C GLN A 142 -24.09 -23.29 -2.71
N TRP A 143 -22.80 -23.53 -2.96
CA TRP A 143 -21.80 -23.69 -1.92
C TRP A 143 -21.72 -22.47 -1.01
N VAL A 144 -21.63 -21.28 -1.61
CA VAL A 144 -21.56 -20.02 -0.85
C VAL A 144 -22.81 -19.83 0.02
N CYS A 145 -24.01 -20.08 -0.52
CA CYS A 145 -25.26 -19.92 0.21
C CYS A 145 -25.45 -21.00 1.30
N HIS A 146 -25.18 -22.26 1.00
CA HIS A 146 -25.39 -23.37 1.94
C HIS A 146 -24.42 -23.33 3.12
N ASP A 147 -23.14 -23.01 2.85
CA ASP A 147 -22.09 -23.01 3.88
C ASP A 147 -21.83 -21.62 4.48
N LEU A 148 -22.65 -20.62 4.13
CA LEU A 148 -22.53 -19.23 4.58
C LEU A 148 -21.11 -18.66 4.38
N ARG A 149 -20.51 -18.93 3.22
CA ARG A 149 -19.17 -18.43 2.88
C ARG A 149 -19.24 -16.99 2.36
N PRO A 150 -18.18 -16.18 2.52
CA PRO A 150 -18.11 -14.90 1.83
C PRO A 150 -17.91 -15.13 0.32
N PHE A 151 -18.48 -14.28 -0.53
CA PHE A 151 -18.29 -14.37 -1.99
C PHE A 151 -16.82 -14.30 -2.41
N SER A 152 -16.00 -13.53 -1.67
CA SER A 152 -14.57 -13.37 -1.92
C SER A 152 -13.78 -14.68 -1.86
N ILE A 153 -14.33 -15.75 -1.24
CA ILE A 153 -13.66 -17.06 -1.20
C ILE A 153 -13.38 -17.62 -2.61
N LEU A 154 -14.20 -17.25 -3.60
CA LEU A 154 -14.04 -17.69 -4.99
C LEU A 154 -12.85 -17.02 -5.69
N GLU A 155 -12.29 -15.97 -5.09
CA GLU A 155 -11.11 -15.24 -5.57
C GLU A 155 -9.83 -15.66 -4.84
N ASP A 156 -9.93 -16.52 -3.82
CA ASP A 156 -8.80 -16.96 -3.03
C ASP A 156 -7.83 -17.80 -3.85
N LYS A 157 -6.58 -17.33 -3.95
CA LYS A 157 -5.49 -18.04 -4.64
C LYS A 157 -5.28 -19.46 -4.11
N GLY A 158 -5.48 -19.66 -2.80
CA GLY A 158 -5.37 -20.98 -2.17
C GLY A 158 -6.46 -21.95 -2.63
N LEU A 159 -7.70 -21.46 -2.78
CA LEU A 159 -8.79 -22.26 -3.34
C LEU A 159 -8.53 -22.60 -4.80
N HIS A 160 -8.05 -21.64 -5.61
CA HIS A 160 -7.69 -21.88 -7.02
C HIS A 160 -6.61 -22.95 -7.15
N ALA A 161 -5.56 -22.88 -6.33
CA ALA A 161 -4.49 -23.88 -6.33
C ALA A 161 -5.04 -25.27 -5.95
N LEU A 162 -5.86 -25.36 -4.90
CA LEU A 162 -6.50 -26.62 -4.50
C LEU A 162 -7.41 -27.17 -5.60
N ALA A 163 -8.28 -26.35 -6.18
CA ALA A 163 -9.19 -26.75 -7.26
C ALA A 163 -8.40 -27.21 -8.49
N GLN A 164 -7.32 -26.53 -8.84
CA GLN A 164 -6.45 -26.92 -9.93
C GLN A 164 -5.79 -28.28 -9.69
N ASP A 165 -5.35 -28.55 -8.45
CA ASP A 165 -4.78 -29.85 -8.09
C ASP A 165 -5.85 -30.96 -8.08
N LEU A 166 -7.08 -30.67 -7.66
CA LEU A 166 -8.20 -31.61 -7.78
C LEU A 166 -8.49 -31.96 -9.24
N ILE A 167 -8.48 -30.97 -10.14
CA ILE A 167 -8.63 -31.20 -11.59
C ILE A 167 -7.47 -32.08 -12.11
N ARG A 168 -6.24 -31.80 -11.71
CA ARG A 168 -5.06 -32.61 -12.10
C ARG A 168 -5.16 -34.05 -11.62
N ILE A 169 -5.65 -34.29 -10.40
CA ILE A 169 -5.88 -35.66 -9.89
C ILE A 169 -6.86 -36.42 -10.80
N GLY A 170 -7.87 -35.72 -11.33
CA GLY A 170 -8.82 -36.29 -12.28
C GLY A 170 -8.26 -36.56 -13.68
N ILE A 171 -7.08 -36.05 -14.04
CA ILE A 171 -6.46 -36.16 -15.38
C ILE A 171 -5.31 -37.19 -15.33
N CYS A 172 -5.28 -38.15 -16.26
CA CYS A 172 -4.14 -39.06 -16.46
C CYS A 172 -3.24 -38.54 -17.58
N TYR A 173 -1.93 -38.58 -17.34
CA TYR A 173 -0.92 -38.57 -18.40
C TYR A 173 -0.32 -39.97 -18.46
N PHE A 174 -0.49 -40.65 -19.59
CA PHE A 174 0.27 -41.86 -19.91
C PHE A 174 1.45 -41.44 -20.79
N GLU A 175 2.68 -41.59 -20.29
CA GLU A 175 3.86 -41.58 -21.14
C GLU A 175 4.08 -43.02 -21.64
N PHE A 176 3.98 -43.22 -22.96
CA PHE A 176 4.42 -44.45 -23.60
C PHE A 176 5.71 -44.17 -24.36
N GLU A 177 6.77 -44.90 -24.04
CA GLU A 177 8.00 -44.95 -24.85
C GLU A 177 7.72 -45.85 -26.06
N LEU A 178 7.25 -45.26 -27.16
CA LEU A 178 7.24 -45.94 -28.46
C LEU A 178 8.63 -45.76 -29.06
N SER A 179 9.34 -46.87 -29.26
CA SER A 179 10.57 -46.88 -30.05
C SER A 179 10.31 -46.23 -31.41
N ASN A 180 10.77 -44.99 -31.56
CA ASN A 180 10.87 -44.18 -32.78
C ASN A 180 9.70 -43.26 -33.17
N ASN A 181 8.78 -42.87 -32.28
CA ASN A 181 8.01 -41.62 -32.44
C ASN A 181 7.35 -41.19 -31.12
N GLU A 182 7.81 -40.08 -30.55
CA GLU A 182 7.24 -39.46 -29.35
C GLU A 182 5.86 -38.86 -29.66
N GLY A 183 4.79 -39.57 -29.30
CA GLY A 183 3.42 -39.06 -29.32
C GLY A 183 2.78 -39.25 -27.95
N ILE A 184 2.58 -38.16 -27.20
CA ILE A 184 1.76 -38.18 -25.98
C ILE A 184 0.29 -38.25 -26.41
N PHE A 185 -0.39 -39.34 -26.12
CA PHE A 185 -1.84 -39.45 -26.30
C PHE A 185 -2.54 -39.18 -24.96
N GLU A 186 -3.41 -38.17 -24.91
CA GLU A 186 -4.34 -37.96 -23.79
C GLU A 186 -5.45 -39.02 -23.84
N LEU A 187 -5.32 -40.09 -23.05
CA LEU A 187 -6.31 -41.16 -22.98
C LEU A 187 -6.62 -41.52 -21.51
N GLY A 188 -7.47 -40.72 -20.86
CA GLY A 188 -8.27 -41.15 -19.70
C GLY A 188 -8.00 -40.46 -18.36
N HIS A 189 -8.83 -40.81 -17.37
CA HIS A 189 -8.79 -40.30 -16.00
C HIS A 189 -7.80 -41.09 -15.12
N LYS A 190 -6.81 -40.39 -14.50
CA LYS A 190 -6.16 -40.71 -13.21
C LYS A 190 -6.48 -42.07 -12.59
N TYR A 191 -7.61 -41.97 -11.94
CA TYR A 191 -8.14 -42.85 -10.94
C TYR A 191 -9.65 -43.06 -11.22
N GLY A 192 -10.12 -42.74 -12.44
CA GLY A 192 -11.54 -42.75 -12.76
C GLY A 192 -12.36 -41.76 -11.93
N VAL A 193 -13.57 -42.16 -11.54
CA VAL A 193 -14.42 -41.44 -10.59
C VAL A 193 -13.85 -41.63 -9.19
N VAL A 194 -13.32 -40.56 -8.60
CA VAL A 194 -12.76 -40.57 -7.25
C VAL A 194 -13.81 -40.02 -6.28
N ASP A 195 -14.03 -40.70 -5.15
CA ASP A 195 -14.86 -40.16 -4.07
C ASP A 195 -14.16 -38.94 -3.44
N VAL A 196 -14.83 -37.79 -3.45
CA VAL A 196 -14.32 -36.55 -2.87
C VAL A 196 -13.99 -36.70 -1.37
N ASN A 197 -14.67 -37.60 -0.66
CA ASN A 197 -14.43 -37.84 0.77
C ASN A 197 -13.13 -38.62 1.03
N GLU A 198 -12.60 -39.32 0.02
CA GLU A 198 -11.29 -39.98 0.13
C GLU A 198 -10.14 -39.00 -0.12
N VAL A 199 -10.39 -37.97 -0.94
CA VAL A 199 -9.42 -36.93 -1.28
C VAL A 199 -9.37 -35.84 -0.22
N LEU A 200 -10.52 -35.29 0.16
CA LEU A 200 -10.60 -34.21 1.14
C LEU A 200 -10.48 -34.79 2.56
N ARG A 201 -9.54 -34.23 3.33
CA ARG A 201 -9.27 -34.68 4.70
C ARG A 201 -10.16 -33.95 5.71
N SER A 202 -10.42 -34.62 6.83
CA SER A 202 -11.20 -34.04 7.93
C SER A 202 -10.58 -32.74 8.48
N ARG A 203 -11.42 -31.89 9.09
CA ARG A 203 -10.96 -30.66 9.76
C ARG A 203 -9.84 -30.90 10.78
N HIS A 204 -9.84 -32.05 11.47
CA HIS A 204 -8.85 -32.38 12.48
C HIS A 204 -7.49 -32.71 11.85
N THR A 205 -7.50 -33.43 10.73
CA THR A 205 -6.30 -33.73 9.95
C THR A 205 -5.69 -32.46 9.39
N ILE A 206 -6.50 -31.61 8.73
CA ILE A 206 -6.04 -30.33 8.20
C ILE A 206 -5.50 -29.43 9.31
N SER A 207 -6.19 -29.35 10.46
CA SER A 207 -5.72 -28.57 11.61
C SER A 207 -4.34 -29.02 12.09
N ARG A 208 -4.08 -30.34 12.20
CA ARG A 208 -2.76 -30.86 12.56
C ARG A 208 -1.71 -30.46 11.52
N THR A 209 -2.01 -30.64 10.24
CA THR A 209 -1.09 -30.24 9.16
C THR A 209 -0.77 -28.75 9.20
N VAL A 210 -1.74 -27.88 9.53
CA VAL A 210 -1.50 -26.44 9.70
C VAL A 210 -0.53 -26.16 10.86
N TYR A 211 -0.64 -26.90 11.97
CA TYR A 211 0.34 -26.78 13.07
C TYR A 211 1.73 -27.24 12.66
N ASP A 212 1.84 -28.38 11.97
CA ASP A 212 3.13 -28.91 11.49
C ASP A 212 3.80 -27.95 10.48
N LEU A 213 3.00 -27.35 9.58
CA LEU A 213 3.47 -26.32 8.66
C LEU A 213 3.88 -25.04 9.41
N GLY A 214 3.11 -24.63 10.42
CA GLY A 214 3.44 -23.49 11.26
C GLY A 214 4.76 -23.70 12.03
N ASP A 215 4.99 -24.89 12.56
CA ASP A 215 6.24 -25.27 13.23
C ASP A 215 7.42 -25.21 12.25
N SER A 216 7.25 -25.79 11.07
CA SER A 216 8.26 -25.77 9.99
C SER A 216 8.59 -24.34 9.57
N TYR A 217 7.57 -23.48 9.42
CA TYR A 217 7.75 -22.07 9.06
C TYR A 217 8.44 -21.28 10.18
N ARG A 218 8.13 -21.55 11.45
CA ARG A 218 8.84 -20.95 12.59
C ARG A 218 10.32 -21.33 12.62
N GLN A 219 10.66 -22.59 12.32
CA GLN A 219 12.05 -23.01 12.22
C GLN A 219 12.78 -22.35 11.04
N TYR A 220 12.10 -22.20 9.91
CA TYR A 220 12.65 -21.45 8.77
C TYR A 220 12.89 -19.97 9.12
N ILE A 221 11.93 -19.31 9.78
CA ILE A 221 12.08 -17.91 10.23
C ILE A 221 13.29 -17.78 11.16
N LYS A 222 13.46 -18.69 12.13
CA LYS A 222 14.65 -18.71 13.01
C LYS A 222 15.94 -18.69 12.21
N GLN A 223 16.04 -19.54 11.18
CA GLN A 223 17.24 -19.65 10.37
C GLN A 223 17.54 -18.36 9.59
N ILE A 224 16.53 -17.77 8.94
CA ILE A 224 16.74 -16.55 8.13
C ILE A 224 17.00 -15.31 8.99
N LEU A 225 16.61 -15.30 10.27
CA LEU A 225 16.85 -14.19 11.18
C LEU A 225 18.26 -14.18 11.79
N ILE A 226 19.03 -15.28 11.72
CA ILE A 226 20.35 -15.39 12.38
C ILE A 226 21.29 -14.25 11.96
N GLU A 227 21.41 -13.99 10.66
CA GLU A 227 22.33 -12.97 10.14
C GLU A 227 21.80 -11.55 10.40
N PRO A 228 20.53 -11.20 10.10
CA PRO A 228 19.98 -9.89 10.41
C PRO A 228 20.03 -9.52 11.90
N LEU A 229 19.82 -10.49 12.80
CA LEU A 229 19.93 -10.26 14.25
C LEU A 229 21.36 -9.94 14.66
N LYS A 230 22.36 -10.67 14.14
CA LYS A 230 23.79 -10.39 14.37
C LYS A 230 24.17 -8.99 13.87
N ALA A 231 23.61 -8.58 12.74
CA ALA A 231 23.83 -7.27 12.15
C ALA A 231 23.01 -6.14 12.81
N ARG A 232 22.12 -6.44 13.77
CA ARG A 232 21.14 -5.50 14.36
C ARG A 232 20.26 -4.81 13.30
N ALA A 233 19.97 -5.55 12.22
CA ALA A 233 19.20 -5.10 11.06
C ALA A 233 17.74 -5.59 11.09
N VAL A 234 17.26 -5.95 12.29
CA VAL A 234 15.88 -6.39 12.52
C VAL A 234 15.10 -5.26 13.17
N THR A 235 13.89 -5.04 12.68
CA THR A 235 12.90 -4.15 13.29
C THR A 235 11.66 -4.95 13.64
N ILE A 236 11.13 -4.77 14.83
CA ILE A 236 9.84 -5.31 15.25
C ILE A 236 8.79 -4.21 15.33
N CYS A 237 7.58 -4.56 14.93
CA CYS A 237 6.44 -3.67 14.86
C CYS A 237 5.28 -4.28 15.66
N PRO A 238 5.27 -4.14 17.00
CA PRO A 238 4.16 -4.61 17.81
C PRO A 238 2.91 -3.73 17.55
N ASP A 239 1.77 -4.37 17.35
CA ASP A 239 0.46 -3.73 17.24
C ASP A 239 -0.47 -4.27 18.32
N PHE A 240 -1.25 -3.39 18.93
CA PHE A 240 -2.14 -3.74 20.02
C PHE A 240 -3.52 -3.12 19.79
N TRP A 241 -4.54 -3.95 19.71
CA TRP A 241 -5.91 -3.49 19.52
C TRP A 241 -6.88 -4.27 20.39
N SER A 242 -8.09 -3.71 20.54
CA SER A 242 -9.18 -4.36 21.26
C SER A 242 -10.37 -4.54 20.34
N ASP A 243 -10.82 -5.78 20.25
CA ASP A 243 -12.12 -6.14 19.71
C ASP A 243 -13.16 -5.89 20.80
N CYS A 244 -13.86 -4.76 20.70
CA CYS A 244 -14.89 -4.37 21.65
C CYS A 244 -16.15 -5.24 21.58
N TYR A 245 -16.38 -5.93 20.45
CA TYR A 245 -17.52 -6.81 20.29
C TYR A 245 -17.32 -8.12 21.06
N LYS A 246 -16.12 -8.71 20.94
CA LYS A 246 -15.76 -9.93 21.69
C LYS A 246 -15.19 -9.64 23.08
N ASN A 247 -14.91 -8.37 23.38
CA ASN A 247 -14.18 -7.92 24.56
C ASN A 247 -12.82 -8.63 24.72
N ILE A 248 -12.09 -8.78 23.61
CA ILE A 248 -10.76 -9.43 23.57
C ILE A 248 -9.74 -8.41 23.09
N SER A 249 -8.61 -8.33 23.77
CA SER A 249 -7.44 -7.59 23.26
C SER A 249 -6.53 -8.52 22.48
N TYR A 250 -5.87 -8.02 21.45
CA TYR A 250 -4.95 -8.77 20.64
C TYR A 250 -3.60 -8.06 20.61
N LEU A 251 -2.54 -8.86 20.70
CA LEU A 251 -1.17 -8.45 20.44
C LEU A 251 -0.73 -9.10 19.12
N GLY A 252 -0.50 -8.25 18.12
CA GLY A 252 0.15 -8.61 16.88
C GLY A 252 1.62 -8.23 16.92
N LEU A 253 2.45 -9.01 16.24
CA LEU A 253 3.85 -8.68 16.04
C LEU A 253 4.26 -8.98 14.61
N SER A 254 4.71 -7.95 13.90
CA SER A 254 5.38 -8.09 12.63
C SER A 254 6.87 -7.83 12.79
N ILE A 255 7.69 -8.51 11.99
CA ILE A 255 9.13 -8.28 11.88
C ILE A 255 9.46 -7.79 10.49
N THR A 256 10.44 -6.89 10.41
CA THR A 256 10.96 -6.35 9.15
C THR A 256 12.47 -6.37 9.18
N PHE A 257 13.08 -6.90 8.11
CA PHE A 257 14.53 -6.93 7.95
C PHE A 257 14.90 -6.94 6.47
N VAL A 258 16.17 -6.73 6.18
CA VAL A 258 16.73 -6.80 4.83
C VAL A 258 17.78 -7.90 4.81
N ASP A 259 17.74 -8.78 3.82
CA ASP A 259 18.74 -9.83 3.66
C ASP A 259 20.01 -9.32 2.96
N VAL A 260 21.01 -10.20 2.85
CA VAL A 260 22.28 -9.95 2.15
C VAL A 260 22.12 -9.61 0.65
N ASN A 261 20.95 -9.89 0.06
CA ASN A 261 20.63 -9.57 -1.33
C ASN A 261 19.83 -8.27 -1.46
N TYR A 262 19.75 -7.47 -0.39
CA TYR A 262 18.96 -6.23 -0.33
C TYR A 262 17.46 -6.46 -0.53
N LYS A 263 16.98 -7.68 -0.29
CA LYS A 263 15.55 -7.99 -0.32
C LYS A 263 14.96 -7.69 1.05
N MET A 264 13.97 -6.81 1.08
CA MET A 264 13.19 -6.53 2.28
C MET A 264 12.17 -7.64 2.53
N PHE A 265 12.10 -8.08 3.78
CA PHE A 265 11.11 -9.02 4.27
C PHE A 265 10.25 -8.33 5.31
N SER A 266 8.94 -8.53 5.23
CA SER A 266 7.98 -8.17 6.26
C SER A 266 7.14 -9.40 6.57
N ILE A 267 7.23 -9.91 7.79
CA ILE A 267 6.63 -11.18 8.19
C ILE A 267 5.82 -10.95 9.47
N ASP A 268 4.56 -11.37 9.46
CA ASP A 268 3.75 -11.43 10.68
C ASP A 268 4.16 -12.66 11.48
N LEU A 269 4.76 -12.45 12.65
CA LEU A 269 5.21 -13.54 13.51
C LEU A 269 4.02 -14.18 14.23
N PHE A 270 3.14 -13.34 14.79
CA PHE A 270 1.93 -13.82 15.44
C PHE A 270 0.86 -12.74 15.58
N CYS A 271 -0.37 -13.20 15.77
CA CYS A 271 -1.50 -12.41 16.28
C CYS A 271 -2.17 -13.27 17.36
N ARG A 272 -2.09 -12.83 18.63
CA ARG A 272 -2.56 -13.62 19.77
C ARG A 272 -3.51 -12.83 20.65
N PRO A 273 -4.55 -13.47 21.21
CA PRO A 273 -5.32 -12.89 22.29
C PRO A 273 -4.40 -12.53 23.46
N PHE A 274 -4.49 -11.29 23.92
CA PHE A 274 -3.80 -10.80 25.09
C PHE A 274 -4.75 -10.92 26.28
N VAL A 275 -4.45 -11.87 27.16
CA VAL A 275 -5.26 -12.16 28.36
C VAL A 275 -4.62 -11.46 29.55
N GLY A 276 -5.41 -10.66 30.28
CA GLY A 276 -4.98 -9.97 31.50
C GLY A 276 -5.11 -8.45 31.41
N VAL A 277 -4.62 -7.78 32.46
CA VAL A 277 -4.63 -6.31 32.53
C VAL A 277 -3.60 -5.76 31.54
N LYS A 278 -3.96 -4.69 30.83
CA LYS A 278 -3.09 -3.98 29.88
C LYS A 278 -2.04 -3.15 30.62
N LYS A 279 -1.15 -3.80 31.35
CA LYS A 279 0.01 -3.16 31.98
C LYS A 279 1.25 -3.34 31.12
N HIS A 280 2.10 -2.32 31.11
CA HIS A 280 3.28 -2.23 30.25
C HIS A 280 4.32 -3.33 30.51
N ASP A 281 4.48 -3.75 31.76
CA ASP A 281 5.37 -4.82 32.20
C ASP A 281 4.89 -6.20 31.73
N LEU A 282 3.58 -6.45 31.79
CA LEU A 282 2.97 -7.68 31.25
C LEU A 282 3.08 -7.74 29.72
N LEU A 283 2.94 -6.60 29.05
CA LEU A 283 3.11 -6.50 27.60
C LEU A 283 4.53 -6.88 27.18
N LEU A 284 5.55 -6.34 27.86
CA LEU A 284 6.94 -6.65 27.55
C LEU A 284 7.26 -8.14 27.79
N LYS A 285 6.82 -8.70 28.93
CA LYS A 285 7.00 -10.13 29.24
C LYS A 285 6.33 -11.04 28.21
N ALA A 286 5.11 -10.69 27.77
CA ALA A 286 4.41 -11.45 26.74
C ALA A 286 5.15 -11.39 25.39
N LEU A 287 5.67 -10.21 25.04
CA LEU A 287 6.44 -10.01 23.82
C LEU A 287 7.73 -10.83 23.84
N GLU A 288 8.54 -10.74 24.90
CA GLU A 288 9.79 -11.49 25.07
C GLU A 288 9.55 -13.00 25.01
N LYS A 289 8.51 -13.49 25.70
CA LYS A 289 8.12 -14.90 25.65
C LYS A 289 7.85 -15.38 24.22
N HIS A 290 7.14 -14.58 23.42
CA HIS A 290 6.80 -14.97 22.05
C HIS A 290 7.95 -14.78 21.08
N LEU A 291 8.81 -13.77 21.29
CA LEU A 291 10.05 -13.56 20.51
C LEU A 291 11.01 -14.75 20.64
N LEU A 292 11.09 -15.36 21.82
CA LEU A 292 11.90 -16.57 22.04
C LEU A 292 11.48 -17.74 21.14
N GLU A 293 10.19 -17.84 20.79
CA GLU A 293 9.68 -18.85 19.87
C GLU A 293 10.26 -18.71 18.45
N PHE A 294 10.85 -17.55 18.12
CA PHE A 294 11.51 -17.21 16.86
C PHE A 294 13.03 -17.02 17.00
N GLY A 295 13.63 -17.42 18.13
CA GLY A 295 15.08 -17.34 18.35
C GLY A 295 15.59 -15.93 18.65
N ILE A 296 14.69 -15.02 19.07
CA ILE A 296 15.04 -13.68 19.53
C ILE A 296 14.98 -13.72 21.07
N ASP A 297 16.14 -13.93 21.69
CA ASP A 297 16.31 -14.06 23.13
C ASP A 297 16.57 -12.71 23.82
N ASP A 298 17.17 -11.76 23.11
CA ASP A 298 17.44 -10.40 23.59
C ASP A 298 16.75 -9.36 22.71
N ILE A 299 15.72 -8.70 23.25
CA ILE A 299 14.98 -7.64 22.57
C ILE A 299 15.84 -6.38 22.32
N THR A 300 16.98 -6.21 22.99
CA THR A 300 17.92 -5.10 22.70
C THR A 300 18.64 -5.27 21.35
N HIS A 301 18.56 -6.45 20.72
CA HIS A 301 19.11 -6.71 19.40
C HIS A 301 18.17 -6.30 18.25
N VAL A 302 16.96 -5.83 18.55
CA VAL A 302 16.00 -5.39 17.55
C VAL A 302 15.67 -3.91 17.70
N ASN A 303 15.38 -3.26 16.58
CA ASN A 303 14.79 -1.92 16.57
C ASN A 303 13.28 -2.05 16.81
N ILE A 304 12.66 -1.09 17.50
CA ILE A 304 11.24 -1.15 17.83
C ILE A 304 10.51 0.01 17.15
N VAL A 305 9.45 -0.30 16.41
CA VAL A 305 8.51 0.68 15.87
C VAL A 305 7.13 0.43 16.47
N SER A 306 6.63 1.33 17.30
CA SER A 306 5.31 1.18 17.94
C SER A 306 4.45 2.43 17.78
N ASP A 307 3.17 2.35 18.09
CA ASP A 307 2.38 3.56 18.31
C ASP A 307 2.80 4.28 19.62
N ARG A 308 2.10 5.38 19.95
CA ARG A 308 2.34 6.16 21.17
C ARG A 308 1.34 5.85 22.29
N GLY A 309 0.72 4.68 22.28
CA GLY A 309 -0.10 4.21 23.39
C GLY A 309 0.71 4.23 24.69
N SER A 310 0.09 4.69 25.78
CA SER A 310 0.77 4.86 27.09
C SER A 310 1.51 3.60 27.52
N ASN A 311 0.90 2.44 27.31
CA ASN A 311 1.50 1.14 27.61
C ASN A 311 2.76 0.84 26.79
N PHE A 312 2.77 1.11 25.50
CA PHE A 312 3.97 0.91 24.68
C PHE A 312 5.07 1.91 25.01
N VAL A 313 4.71 3.17 25.24
CA VAL A 313 5.68 4.21 25.67
C VAL A 313 6.33 3.81 26.99
N ALA A 314 5.56 3.32 27.95
CA ALA A 314 6.08 2.86 29.23
C ALA A 314 6.91 1.57 29.10
N ALA A 315 6.44 0.59 28.33
CA ALA A 315 7.12 -0.70 28.13
C ALA A 315 8.46 -0.52 27.43
N PHE A 316 8.52 0.35 26.42
CA PHE A 316 9.69 0.52 25.57
C PHE A 316 10.58 1.69 25.95
N ARG A 317 10.34 2.36 27.09
CA ARG A 317 11.07 3.58 27.48
C ARG A 317 12.60 3.47 27.45
N HIS A 318 13.12 2.27 27.64
CA HIS A 318 14.57 1.98 27.70
C HIS A 318 15.19 1.58 26.36
N PHE A 319 14.38 1.35 25.32
CA PHE A 319 14.83 0.80 24.03
C PHE A 319 14.88 1.82 22.89
N GLN A 320 14.63 3.10 23.18
CA GLN A 320 14.59 4.19 22.19
C GLN A 320 13.69 3.86 20.96
N PRO A 321 12.40 3.55 21.18
CA PRO A 321 11.51 3.13 20.11
C PRO A 321 11.27 4.28 19.11
N LEU A 322 11.15 3.92 17.84
CA LEU A 322 10.62 4.82 16.82
C LEU A 322 9.09 4.81 16.89
N PHE A 323 8.49 5.99 16.87
CA PHE A 323 7.04 6.09 16.93
C PHE A 323 6.41 6.14 15.54
N CYS A 324 5.36 5.34 15.37
CA CYS A 324 4.59 5.21 14.14
C CYS A 324 4.17 6.58 13.61
N TYR A 325 4.68 6.92 12.42
CA TYR A 325 4.40 8.20 11.78
C TYR A 325 2.91 8.35 11.44
N GLY A 326 2.25 7.28 10.98
CA GLY A 326 0.81 7.29 10.72
C GLY A 326 0.00 7.63 11.97
N HIS A 327 0.39 7.08 13.13
CA HIS A 327 -0.23 7.43 14.41
C HIS A 327 0.09 8.88 14.85
N ARG A 328 1.30 9.37 14.59
CA ARG A 328 1.65 10.80 14.83
C ARG A 328 0.79 11.74 13.99
N LEU A 329 0.63 11.47 12.70
CA LEU A 329 -0.24 12.26 11.82
C LEU A 329 -1.69 12.22 12.30
N ASN A 330 -2.18 11.05 12.68
CA ASN A 330 -3.50 10.90 13.27
C ASN A 330 -3.68 11.78 14.51
N ASN A 331 -2.69 11.79 15.41
CA ASN A 331 -2.73 12.60 16.63
C ASN A 331 -2.63 14.10 16.34
N ILE A 332 -1.86 14.51 15.32
CA ILE A 332 -1.82 15.90 14.86
C ILE A 332 -3.21 16.33 14.40
N LEU A 333 -3.83 15.58 13.49
CA LEU A 333 -5.18 15.89 13.03
C LEU A 333 -6.21 15.86 14.17
N GLN A 334 -6.15 14.86 15.07
CA GLN A 334 -7.05 14.81 16.22
C GLN A 334 -6.91 16.06 17.10
N LYS A 335 -5.69 16.53 17.35
CA LYS A 335 -5.47 17.74 18.12
C LYS A 335 -5.89 18.99 17.35
N SER A 336 -5.54 19.12 16.08
CA SER A 336 -5.88 20.30 15.27
C SER A 336 -7.39 20.53 15.17
N PHE A 337 -8.19 19.46 15.10
CA PHE A 337 -9.65 19.59 15.04
C PHE A 337 -10.32 19.46 16.42
N PHE A 338 -9.85 18.62 17.34
CA PHE A 338 -10.59 18.29 18.57
C PHE A 338 -9.91 18.71 19.88
N ALA A 339 -8.74 19.38 19.86
CA ALA A 339 -8.05 19.76 21.11
C ALA A 339 -8.86 20.70 22.03
N ASN A 340 -9.89 21.37 21.51
CA ASN A 340 -10.58 22.45 22.21
C ASN A 340 -11.94 22.07 22.81
N THR A 341 -12.42 20.83 22.65
CA THR A 341 -13.75 20.44 23.15
C THR A 341 -13.77 19.93 24.61
N LYS A 342 -12.60 19.71 25.24
CA LYS A 342 -12.50 19.17 26.62
C LYS A 342 -12.45 20.23 27.73
N LEU A 343 -12.49 21.53 27.42
CA LEU A 343 -12.52 22.59 28.42
C LEU A 343 -13.96 23.10 28.63
N LYS A 344 -14.65 22.55 29.64
CA LYS A 344 -15.66 23.19 30.52
C LYS A 344 -16.39 22.11 31.36
N ARG A 345 -15.78 21.72 32.47
CA ARG A 345 -16.47 21.34 33.71
C ARG A 345 -15.77 22.10 34.82
N ASP A 346 -16.06 23.38 34.90
CA ASP A 346 -15.97 24.20 36.10
C ASP A 346 -16.20 25.65 35.68
N GLN A 347 -16.90 26.38 36.55
CA GLN A 347 -17.35 27.78 36.41
C GLN A 347 -18.72 27.95 35.74
N GLY A 348 -19.73 28.00 36.60
CA GLY A 348 -21.02 28.60 36.29
C GLY A 348 -20.85 30.10 36.03
N THR A 349 -21.35 30.54 34.88
CA THR A 349 -21.83 31.91 34.65
C THR A 349 -22.72 31.87 33.41
N THR A 350 -23.92 32.42 33.57
CA THR A 350 -25.05 32.39 32.65
C THR A 350 -24.92 33.41 31.51
N LEU A 351 -24.76 32.95 30.27
CA LEU A 351 -25.16 33.63 29.03
C LEU A 351 -25.61 32.58 27.98
N PRO A 352 -26.57 32.89 27.08
CA PRO A 352 -27.30 31.87 26.32
C PRO A 352 -26.54 31.43 25.07
N ILE A 353 -25.58 30.52 25.23
CA ILE A 353 -25.04 29.67 24.16
C ILE A 353 -25.11 28.20 24.63
N SER A 354 -26.23 27.79 25.22
CA SER A 354 -26.34 26.49 25.89
C SER A 354 -27.04 25.37 25.09
N ASN A 355 -27.34 25.56 23.79
CA ASN A 355 -28.05 24.52 23.02
C ASN A 355 -27.30 23.92 21.81
N ILE A 356 -26.07 24.34 21.51
CA ILE A 356 -25.32 23.83 20.32
C ILE A 356 -24.16 22.89 20.69
N LEU A 357 -23.69 22.91 21.94
CA LEU A 357 -22.55 22.11 22.39
C LEU A 357 -22.84 21.42 23.73
N ASN A 358 -23.79 20.48 23.74
CA ASN A 358 -23.82 19.43 24.76
C ASN A 358 -23.17 18.18 24.18
N PRO A 359 -21.90 17.85 24.52
CA PRO A 359 -21.43 16.49 24.38
C PRO A 359 -22.14 15.66 25.46
N ILE A 360 -23.10 14.85 25.02
CA ILE A 360 -23.70 13.81 25.86
C ILE A 360 -22.58 12.82 26.20
N ASN A 361 -22.45 12.52 27.49
CA ASN A 361 -21.63 11.49 28.13
C ASN A 361 -21.22 10.35 27.19
N ASP A 362 -19.98 10.39 26.72
CA ASP A 362 -19.24 9.16 26.44
C ASP A 362 -18.78 8.63 27.79
N GLU A 363 -19.52 7.67 28.35
CA GLU A 363 -18.93 6.62 29.18
C GLU A 363 -17.98 5.82 28.28
N PHE A 364 -16.78 6.37 28.09
CA PHE A 364 -15.60 5.59 27.79
C PHE A 364 -14.59 5.97 28.86
N SER A 365 -14.77 5.37 30.04
CA SER A 365 -13.82 5.45 31.13
C SER A 365 -12.48 4.88 30.65
N SER A 366 -11.51 5.77 30.49
CA SER A 366 -10.14 5.46 30.88
C SER A 366 -10.03 5.90 32.33
N GLU A 367 -10.59 5.10 33.22
CA GLU A 367 -10.23 5.17 34.63
C GLU A 367 -8.83 4.56 34.78
N GLU A 368 -7.81 5.40 34.63
CA GLU A 368 -6.55 5.20 35.34
C GLU A 368 -6.74 5.82 36.72
N SER A 369 -7.20 5.03 37.70
CA SER A 369 -7.07 5.37 39.11
C SER A 369 -5.65 4.99 39.57
N SER A 370 -4.91 6.00 40.00
CA SER A 370 -3.71 5.82 40.82
C SER A 370 -4.16 5.53 42.24
N GLU A 371 -4.02 4.28 42.67
CA GLU A 371 -3.97 3.94 44.09
C GLU A 371 -2.50 3.77 44.48
N ASP A 372 -2.09 4.63 45.41
CA ASP A 372 -0.81 4.60 46.10
C ASP A 372 -0.75 3.33 46.96
N GLU A 373 0.29 2.51 46.80
CA GLU A 373 0.77 1.65 47.88
C GLU A 373 2.31 1.66 47.95
N GLU A 374 2.76 1.92 49.18
CA GLU A 374 4.12 1.96 49.67
C GLU A 374 4.82 0.59 49.68
N GLU A 375 6.15 0.66 49.62
CA GLU A 375 7.15 -0.32 50.10
C GLU A 375 7.27 -1.71 49.44
N ASN A 376 8.38 -1.94 48.72
CA ASN A 376 9.58 -2.50 49.38
C ASN A 376 10.85 -2.49 48.51
N MET A 377 11.95 -2.16 49.17
CA MET A 377 13.31 -1.97 48.66
C MET A 377 13.98 -3.25 48.13
N LEU A 378 14.74 -3.14 47.02
CA LEU A 378 16.03 -3.84 46.81
C LEU A 378 16.95 -3.00 45.88
N PRO A 379 18.29 -3.11 46.02
CA PRO A 379 19.20 -1.98 45.83
C PRO A 379 19.63 -1.72 44.38
N ALA A 380 19.83 -0.44 44.09
CA ALA A 380 20.27 0.07 42.80
C ALA A 380 21.76 -0.21 42.51
N ILE A 381 22.03 -0.71 41.31
CA ILE A 381 23.36 -0.71 40.69
C ILE A 381 23.64 0.73 40.19
N PRO A 382 24.78 1.37 40.54
CA PRO A 382 25.03 2.76 40.21
C PRO A 382 25.46 2.89 38.74
N VAL A 383 24.54 3.34 37.88
CA VAL A 383 24.88 3.80 36.52
C VAL A 383 25.13 5.32 36.55
N ILE A 384 26.35 5.68 36.15
CA ILE A 384 26.87 7.04 36.04
C ILE A 384 25.96 7.87 35.11
N ARG A 385 25.15 8.76 35.68
CA ARG A 385 24.36 9.76 34.95
C ARG A 385 25.24 10.96 34.59
N LYS A 386 25.58 11.14 33.32
CA LYS A 386 25.94 12.46 32.80
C LYS A 386 24.66 13.28 32.60
N LYS A 387 24.38 14.20 33.52
CA LYS A 387 23.33 15.23 33.37
C LYS A 387 23.81 16.25 32.32
N ALA A 388 23.24 16.22 31.12
CA ALA A 388 23.21 17.37 30.24
C ALA A 388 21.81 17.99 30.36
N ALA A 389 21.71 19.15 31.01
CA ALA A 389 20.49 19.92 31.12
C ALA A 389 20.19 20.57 29.76
N ASN A 390 19.19 20.06 29.05
CA ASN A 390 18.68 20.72 27.84
C ASN A 390 17.35 21.39 28.19
N LYS A 391 17.42 22.67 28.58
CA LYS A 391 16.25 23.55 28.68
C LYS A 391 15.86 23.99 27.26
N ASN A 392 15.09 23.16 26.57
CA ASN A 392 14.26 23.60 25.45
C ASN A 392 12.81 23.34 25.81
N GLN A 393 12.23 24.23 26.62
CA GLN A 393 10.79 24.35 26.75
C GLN A 393 10.27 24.91 25.41
N GLN A 394 9.86 24.01 24.51
CA GLN A 394 9.01 24.38 23.39
C GLN A 394 7.69 24.89 23.99
N LEU A 395 7.44 26.19 23.82
CA LEU A 395 6.16 26.83 24.08
C LEU A 395 5.07 26.11 23.28
N VAL A 396 4.35 25.20 23.93
CA VAL A 396 3.11 24.64 23.38
C VAL A 396 2.07 25.75 23.48
N PHE A 397 1.84 26.46 22.37
CA PHE A 397 0.76 27.43 22.25
C PHE A 397 -0.57 26.71 22.52
N LYS A 398 -1.17 26.94 23.69
CA LYS A 398 -2.44 26.35 24.09
C LYS A 398 -3.52 27.38 23.79
N MET A 399 -4.02 27.42 22.55
CA MET A 399 -5.15 28.28 22.17
C MET A 399 -6.40 27.82 22.93
N SER A 400 -7.12 28.74 23.58
CA SER A 400 -8.45 28.46 24.13
C SER A 400 -9.45 28.22 23.00
N ILE A 401 -10.56 27.51 23.27
CA ILE A 401 -11.67 27.39 22.30
C ILE A 401 -12.27 28.76 21.95
N ASP A 402 -12.19 29.71 22.87
CA ASP A 402 -12.66 31.06 22.68
C ASP A 402 -11.76 31.84 21.70
N ASP A 403 -10.49 31.41 21.55
CA ASP A 403 -9.51 31.98 20.61
C ASP A 403 -9.58 31.36 19.20
N VAL A 404 -10.43 30.35 19.00
CA VAL A 404 -10.62 29.70 17.70
C VAL A 404 -11.53 30.57 16.81
N PRO A 405 -11.11 30.89 15.57
CA PRO A 405 -11.95 31.61 14.62
C PRO A 405 -13.33 30.97 14.45
N ILE A 406 -14.36 31.79 14.21
CA ILE A 406 -15.76 31.35 14.08
C ILE A 406 -15.91 30.33 12.95
N GLU A 407 -15.15 30.52 11.86
CA GLU A 407 -15.10 29.64 10.70
C GLU A 407 -14.60 28.25 11.08
N ALA A 408 -13.59 28.16 11.93
CA ALA A 408 -13.09 26.90 12.44
C ALA A 408 -14.10 26.23 13.38
N LYS A 409 -14.84 26.99 14.19
CA LYS A 409 -15.96 26.44 14.99
C LYS A 409 -17.06 25.84 14.10
N ASN A 410 -17.38 26.46 12.97
CA ASN A 410 -18.34 25.94 12.00
C ASN A 410 -17.87 24.62 11.38
N VAL A 411 -16.59 24.51 11.01
CA VAL A 411 -15.98 23.26 10.52
C VAL A 411 -16.13 22.14 11.55
N LEU A 412 -15.86 22.41 12.83
CA LEU A 412 -16.01 21.42 13.90
C LEU A 412 -17.47 21.02 14.15
N ALA A 413 -18.39 21.97 14.07
CA ALA A 413 -19.82 21.71 14.15
C ALA A 413 -20.26 20.78 13.00
N THR A 414 -19.84 21.05 11.76
CA THR A 414 -20.11 20.18 10.61
C THR A 414 -19.53 18.78 10.80
N LEU A 415 -18.27 18.64 11.23
CA LEU A 415 -17.66 17.32 11.49
C LEU A 415 -18.41 16.52 12.56
N THR A 416 -18.79 17.19 13.65
CA THR A 416 -19.55 16.57 14.74
C THR A 416 -20.92 16.13 14.25
N GLN A 417 -21.58 16.98 13.46
CA GLN A 417 -22.89 16.69 12.90
C GLN A 417 -22.84 15.52 11.91
N CYS A 418 -21.84 15.47 11.01
CA CYS A 418 -21.58 14.33 10.13
C CYS A 418 -21.49 13.02 10.92
N LYS A 419 -20.69 12.98 12.00
CA LYS A 419 -20.57 11.79 12.85
C LYS A 419 -21.90 11.37 13.49
N ARG A 420 -22.69 12.34 13.97
CA ARG A 420 -24.02 12.09 14.56
C ARG A 420 -24.97 11.50 13.52
N THR A 421 -25.00 12.07 12.33
CA THR A 421 -25.84 11.60 11.22
C THR A 421 -25.49 10.16 10.85
N VAL A 422 -24.22 9.84 10.68
CA VAL A 422 -23.78 8.49 10.35
C VAL A 422 -24.11 7.49 11.46
N LYS A 423 -23.87 7.86 12.73
CA LYS A 423 -24.24 7.04 13.89
C LYS A 423 -25.74 6.75 13.91
N TYR A 424 -26.58 7.75 13.62
CA TYR A 424 -28.02 7.57 13.53
C TYR A 424 -28.40 6.62 12.39
N ILE A 425 -27.87 6.84 11.19
CA ILE A 425 -28.12 6.01 10.00
C ILE A 425 -27.79 4.53 10.29
N LYS A 426 -26.64 4.26 10.91
CA LYS A 426 -26.23 2.89 11.28
C LYS A 426 -27.13 2.28 12.35
N LYS A 427 -27.44 3.03 13.41
CA LYS A 427 -28.29 2.53 14.52
C LYS A 427 -29.73 2.24 14.08
N SER A 428 -30.25 3.01 13.13
CA SER A 428 -31.62 2.89 12.64
C SER A 428 -31.78 1.93 11.45
N GLY A 429 -30.69 1.34 10.95
CA GLY A 429 -30.73 0.45 9.79
C GLY A 429 -30.97 1.17 8.45
N LEU A 430 -31.01 2.52 8.43
CA LEU A 430 -31.27 3.32 7.22
C LEU A 430 -30.18 3.22 6.16
N ASN A 431 -29.03 2.65 6.51
CA ASN A 431 -27.95 2.42 5.55
C ASN A 431 -28.39 1.54 4.36
N GLN A 432 -29.26 0.54 4.61
CA GLN A 432 -29.82 -0.29 3.56
C GLN A 432 -30.83 0.49 2.70
N GLU A 433 -31.62 1.39 3.31
CA GLU A 433 -32.55 2.24 2.56
C GLU A 433 -31.81 3.21 1.63
N ILE A 434 -30.67 3.74 2.06
CA ILE A 434 -29.80 4.59 1.23
C ILE A 434 -29.21 3.79 0.07
N GLU A 435 -28.72 2.58 0.34
CA GLU A 435 -28.14 1.69 -0.67
C GLU A 435 -29.19 1.26 -1.72
N ASN A 436 -30.38 0.89 -1.27
CA ASN A 436 -31.50 0.52 -2.14
C ASN A 436 -32.01 1.70 -2.99
N ALA A 437 -31.77 2.95 -2.57
CA ALA A 437 -32.12 4.15 -3.32
C ALA A 437 -31.16 4.44 -4.49
N GLY A 438 -30.19 3.57 -4.75
CA GLY A 438 -29.26 3.65 -5.88
C GLY A 438 -27.94 4.36 -5.56
N ASP A 439 -27.58 4.47 -4.28
CA ASP A 439 -26.37 5.16 -3.83
C ASP A 439 -25.42 4.25 -3.03
N GLY A 440 -24.24 4.77 -2.70
CA GLY A 440 -23.26 4.05 -1.91
C GLY A 440 -23.63 3.86 -0.43
N THR A 441 -23.04 2.85 0.20
CA THR A 441 -23.07 2.67 1.66
C THR A 441 -22.41 3.86 2.36
N VAL A 442 -23.07 4.42 3.38
CA VAL A 442 -22.46 5.43 4.24
C VAL A 442 -21.48 4.74 5.20
N HIS A 443 -20.22 5.18 5.18
CA HIS A 443 -19.17 4.59 6.00
C HIS A 443 -19.10 5.29 7.36
N GLN A 444 -18.96 4.50 8.42
CA GLN A 444 -18.77 5.03 9.77
C GLN A 444 -17.28 5.13 10.11
N SER A 445 -16.85 6.34 10.47
CA SER A 445 -15.50 6.54 10.98
C SER A 445 -15.30 5.78 12.29
N VAL A 446 -14.17 5.10 12.41
CA VAL A 446 -13.63 4.67 13.70
C VAL A 446 -12.85 5.86 14.25
N VAL A 447 -13.26 6.40 15.40
CA VAL A 447 -12.75 7.65 15.99
C VAL A 447 -11.21 7.67 16.13
N THR A 448 -10.59 6.49 16.28
CA THR A 448 -9.15 6.32 16.46
C THR A 448 -8.33 6.43 15.16
N ARG A 449 -8.96 6.51 13.97
CA ARG A 449 -8.25 6.52 12.68
C ARG A 449 -8.82 7.59 11.73
N TRP A 450 -8.12 8.71 11.56
CA TRP A 450 -8.52 9.83 10.69
C TRP A 450 -8.76 9.46 9.23
N LEU A 451 -8.07 8.44 8.70
CA LEU A 451 -8.37 7.89 7.38
C LEU A 451 -9.85 7.49 7.25
N SER A 452 -10.44 6.96 8.31
CA SER A 452 -11.86 6.62 8.31
C SER A 452 -12.78 7.85 8.34
N LEU A 453 -12.29 9.02 8.78
CA LEU A 453 -13.07 10.26 8.72
C LEU A 453 -13.17 10.78 7.29
N ILE A 454 -12.07 10.81 6.54
CA ILE A 454 -12.13 11.21 5.12
C ILE A 454 -13.04 10.27 4.33
N ASP A 455 -12.93 8.95 4.54
CA ASP A 455 -13.82 7.98 3.89
C ASP A 455 -15.30 8.19 4.29
N THR A 456 -15.55 8.57 5.55
CA THR A 456 -16.90 8.94 6.02
C THR A 456 -17.43 10.17 5.30
N LEU A 457 -16.62 11.23 5.23
CA LEU A 457 -17.01 12.49 4.58
C LEU A 457 -17.24 12.28 3.09
N GLU A 458 -16.37 11.51 2.41
CA GLU A 458 -16.54 11.12 1.01
C GLU A 458 -17.86 10.36 0.81
N SER A 459 -18.19 9.41 1.70
CA SER A 459 -19.47 8.68 1.61
C SER A 459 -20.71 9.56 1.86
N ILE A 460 -20.63 10.52 2.79
CA ILE A 460 -21.72 11.48 3.03
C ILE A 460 -21.89 12.39 1.81
N LEU A 461 -20.79 12.87 1.23
CA LEU A 461 -20.82 13.75 0.06
C LEU A 461 -21.42 13.02 -1.14
N LYS A 462 -20.97 11.78 -1.41
CA LYS A 462 -21.49 10.95 -2.49
C LYS A 462 -23.01 10.78 -2.38
N SER A 463 -23.50 10.46 -1.18
CA SER A 463 -24.91 10.17 -0.94
C SER A 463 -25.70 11.33 -0.33
N PHE A 464 -25.23 12.57 -0.48
CA PHE A 464 -25.73 13.72 0.28
C PHE A 464 -27.23 13.97 0.05
N LYS A 465 -27.65 13.99 -1.23
CA LYS A 465 -29.04 14.23 -1.64
C LYS A 465 -29.96 13.11 -1.15
N ILE A 466 -29.51 11.85 -1.23
CA ILE A 466 -30.28 10.68 -0.81
C ILE A 466 -30.40 10.63 0.71
N ILE A 467 -29.32 10.86 1.45
CA ILE A 467 -29.34 10.98 2.92
C ILE A 467 -30.36 12.03 3.34
N LYS A 468 -30.35 13.21 2.72
CA LYS A 468 -31.30 14.29 3.03
C LYS A 468 -32.75 13.85 2.80
N LYS A 469 -33.02 13.15 1.69
CA LYS A 469 -34.36 12.63 1.36
C LYS A 469 -34.83 11.56 2.35
N VAL A 470 -33.98 10.59 2.68
CA VAL A 470 -34.28 9.50 3.62
C VAL A 470 -34.49 10.04 5.03
N LEU A 471 -33.67 10.99 5.48
CA LEU A 471 -33.87 11.60 6.80
C LEU A 471 -35.14 12.46 6.86
N ALA A 472 -35.48 13.17 5.78
CA ALA A 472 -36.72 13.92 5.71
C ALA A 472 -37.97 13.01 5.79
N SER A 473 -37.95 11.84 5.13
CA SER A 473 -39.07 10.89 5.20
C SER A 473 -39.27 10.31 6.61
N LYS A 474 -38.21 10.27 7.43
CA LYS A 474 -38.26 9.84 8.84
C LYS A 474 -38.40 11.00 9.84
N GLN A 475 -38.64 12.23 9.36
CA GLN A 475 -38.73 13.45 10.19
C GLN A 475 -37.44 13.75 11.00
N GLN A 476 -36.28 13.35 10.49
CA GLN A 476 -34.96 13.54 11.11
C GLN A 476 -34.06 14.48 10.29
N GLN A 477 -34.63 15.36 9.46
CA GLN A 477 -33.89 16.29 8.62
C GLN A 477 -32.98 17.24 9.41
N TYR A 478 -33.26 17.48 10.69
CA TYR A 478 -32.41 18.31 11.56
C TYR A 478 -30.98 17.77 11.67
N LEU A 479 -30.77 16.48 11.41
CA LEU A 479 -29.44 15.87 11.38
C LEU A 479 -28.56 16.41 10.24
N MET A 480 -29.14 17.08 9.23
CA MET A 480 -28.41 17.69 8.11
C MET A 480 -28.30 19.21 8.19
N ASN A 481 -28.95 19.88 9.15
CA ASN A 481 -29.10 21.35 9.14
C ASN A 481 -27.77 22.12 9.18
N ASN A 482 -26.72 21.55 9.80
CA ASN A 482 -25.41 22.18 9.93
C ASN A 482 -24.34 21.54 9.03
N ILE A 483 -24.79 20.80 8.02
CA ILE A 483 -23.92 20.12 7.06
C ILE A 483 -24.14 20.77 5.70
N THR A 484 -23.09 21.40 5.16
CA THR A 484 -23.09 21.94 3.80
C THR A 484 -22.13 21.15 2.92
N GLU A 485 -22.52 20.87 1.69
CA GLU A 485 -21.66 20.16 0.72
C GLU A 485 -20.34 20.90 0.50
N LYS A 486 -20.39 22.24 0.43
CA LYS A 486 -19.20 23.10 0.28
C LYS A 486 -18.18 22.87 1.39
N VAL A 487 -18.60 22.86 2.66
CA VAL A 487 -17.69 22.64 3.79
C VAL A 487 -17.16 21.20 3.79
N ILE A 488 -17.98 20.20 3.47
CA ILE A 488 -17.50 18.82 3.33
C ILE A 488 -16.44 18.72 2.23
N LYS A 489 -16.69 19.28 1.05
CA LYS A 489 -15.74 19.30 -0.08
C LYS A 489 -14.41 19.94 0.34
N GLN A 490 -14.44 21.09 1.02
CA GLN A 490 -13.23 21.76 1.52
C GLN A 490 -12.46 20.92 2.55
N ILE A 491 -13.16 20.24 3.46
CA ILE A 491 -12.49 19.36 4.44
C ILE A 491 -11.86 18.15 3.73
N ILE A 492 -12.57 17.53 2.78
CA ILE A 492 -12.01 16.42 1.99
C ILE A 492 -10.76 16.88 1.24
N LEU A 493 -10.82 18.04 0.58
CA LEU A 493 -9.68 18.64 -0.13
C LEU A 493 -8.46 18.81 0.79
N LEU A 494 -8.67 19.30 2.02
CA LEU A 494 -7.62 19.43 3.04
C LEU A 494 -7.05 18.09 3.51
N LEU A 495 -7.88 17.05 3.62
CA LEU A 495 -7.48 15.75 4.15
C LEU A 495 -6.87 14.82 3.10
N ARG A 496 -7.11 15.05 1.81
CA ARG A 496 -6.56 14.24 0.70
C ARG A 496 -5.03 14.10 0.74
N PRO A 497 -4.23 15.17 0.93
CA PRO A 497 -2.78 15.04 1.08
C PRO A 497 -2.38 14.07 2.19
N PHE A 498 -3.06 14.11 3.34
CA PHE A 498 -2.83 13.21 4.47
C PHE A 498 -3.16 11.75 4.12
N LYS A 499 -4.28 11.51 3.42
CA LYS A 499 -4.64 10.17 2.92
C LYS A 499 -3.58 9.62 1.98
N HIS A 500 -3.10 10.44 1.03
CA HIS A 500 -2.07 10.07 0.09
C HIS A 500 -0.74 9.72 0.78
N VAL A 501 -0.20 10.58 1.65
CA VAL A 501 1.10 10.30 2.29
C VAL A 501 1.04 9.09 3.24
N ILE A 502 -0.09 8.83 3.89
CA ILE A 502 -0.24 7.64 4.73
C ILE A 502 -0.25 6.37 3.85
N LYS A 503 -0.89 6.41 2.67
CA LYS A 503 -0.84 5.31 1.68
C LYS A 503 0.61 5.02 1.26
N LEU A 504 1.42 6.05 1.04
CA LEU A 504 2.84 5.92 0.68
C LEU A 504 3.70 5.31 1.80
N ILE A 505 3.46 5.66 3.07
CA ILE A 505 4.32 5.21 4.18
C ILE A 505 3.93 3.83 4.70
N ARG A 506 2.65 3.44 4.56
CA ARG A 506 2.14 2.15 5.06
C ARG A 506 2.51 0.95 4.19
N THR A 507 3.29 1.12 3.13
CA THR A 507 3.76 0.00 2.30
C THR A 507 4.68 -0.91 3.11
N GLY A 508 4.26 -2.15 3.38
CA GLY A 508 5.07 -3.13 4.13
C GLY A 508 6.13 -3.85 3.29
N TYR A 509 6.12 -3.66 1.96
CA TYR A 509 6.95 -4.41 1.02
C TYR A 509 8.09 -3.59 0.41
N THR A 510 8.17 -2.30 0.73
CA THR A 510 9.21 -1.38 0.26
C THR A 510 9.68 -0.51 1.42
N PRO A 511 10.96 -0.10 1.45
CA PRO A 511 11.43 0.76 2.52
C PRO A 511 10.64 2.07 2.53
N SER A 512 10.13 2.48 3.69
CA SER A 512 9.27 3.67 3.81
C SER A 512 9.79 4.71 4.79
N LEU A 513 10.77 4.37 5.63
CA LEU A 513 11.30 5.29 6.64
C LEU A 513 11.91 6.56 6.02
N TYR A 514 12.63 6.42 4.90
CA TYR A 514 13.21 7.58 4.18
C TYR A 514 12.13 8.51 3.59
N MET A 515 10.93 7.98 3.32
CA MET A 515 9.81 8.78 2.81
C MET A 515 9.21 9.68 3.90
N VAL A 516 9.43 9.39 5.18
CA VAL A 516 8.85 10.20 6.27
C VAL A 516 9.23 11.67 6.13
N LEU A 517 10.51 11.98 5.90
CA LEU A 517 10.94 13.38 5.73
C LEU A 517 10.33 14.05 4.49
N LEU A 518 10.29 13.31 3.38
CA LEU A 518 9.68 13.79 2.14
C LEU A 518 8.21 14.11 2.35
N THR A 519 7.45 13.19 2.97
CA THR A 519 6.04 13.43 3.23
C THR A 519 5.77 14.57 4.21
N VAL A 520 6.64 14.81 5.20
CA VAL A 520 6.52 16.00 6.06
C VAL A 520 6.68 17.28 5.24
N LYS A 521 7.67 17.33 4.34
CA LYS A 521 7.88 18.48 3.45
C LYS A 521 6.70 18.64 2.49
N THR A 522 6.27 17.56 1.84
CA THR A 522 5.12 17.54 0.94
C THR A 522 3.85 18.03 1.64
N LEU A 523 3.56 17.55 2.85
CA LEU A 523 2.41 18.03 3.61
C LEU A 523 2.54 19.52 3.92
N ARG A 524 3.71 19.99 4.38
CA ARG A 524 3.93 21.40 4.69
C ARG A 524 3.67 22.28 3.47
N ASP A 525 4.17 21.88 2.31
CA ASP A 525 3.99 22.60 1.06
C ASP A 525 2.52 22.56 0.60
N ALA A 526 1.89 21.38 0.62
CA ALA A 526 0.49 21.24 0.27
C ALA A 526 -0.45 22.02 1.20
N THR A 527 -0.06 22.22 2.46
CA THR A 527 -0.84 22.97 3.45
C THR A 527 -0.37 24.42 3.65
N SER A 528 0.54 24.94 2.81
CA SER A 528 1.09 26.29 3.02
C SER A 528 0.12 27.39 2.62
N SER A 529 -0.73 27.14 1.61
CA SER A 529 -1.81 28.03 1.18
C SER A 529 -2.95 27.24 0.56
N TYR A 530 -4.07 27.91 0.29
CA TYR A 530 -5.21 27.27 -0.38
C TYR A 530 -4.88 26.90 -1.84
N GLU A 531 -4.15 27.75 -2.55
CA GLU A 531 -3.70 27.52 -3.93
C GLU A 531 -2.72 26.34 -3.99
N ALA A 532 -1.80 26.24 -3.03
CA ALA A 532 -0.88 25.10 -2.94
C ALA A 532 -1.65 23.78 -2.71
N LEU A 533 -2.72 23.83 -1.92
CA LEU A 533 -3.59 22.68 -1.68
C LEU A 533 -4.36 22.27 -2.94
N LEU A 534 -4.90 23.23 -3.70
CA LEU A 534 -5.56 22.97 -4.99
C LEU A 534 -4.58 22.35 -5.98
N ASN A 535 -3.43 23.00 -6.19
CA ASN A 535 -2.37 22.52 -7.07
C ASN A 535 -1.90 21.11 -6.72
N TYR A 536 -1.77 20.79 -5.43
CA TYR A 536 -1.42 19.44 -5.00
C TYR A 536 -2.49 18.42 -5.41
N ASN A 537 -3.76 18.74 -5.17
CA ASN A 537 -4.86 17.82 -5.47
C ASN A 537 -5.03 17.61 -6.97
N ASP A 538 -4.92 18.66 -7.78
CA ASP A 538 -5.03 18.59 -9.24
C ASP A 538 -3.93 17.70 -9.82
N ASN A 539 -2.67 17.90 -9.40
CA ASN A 539 -1.54 17.09 -9.85
C ASN A 539 -1.57 15.65 -9.30
N SER A 540 -2.26 15.39 -8.19
CA SER A 540 -2.38 14.06 -7.60
C SER A 540 -3.53 13.21 -8.17
N SER A 541 -4.40 13.82 -9.00
CA SER A 541 -5.62 13.21 -9.52
C SER A 541 -5.38 12.19 -10.65
N ASP A 542 -4.15 12.04 -11.11
CA ASP A 542 -3.73 11.05 -12.13
C ASP A 542 -3.68 9.58 -11.62
N ASP A 543 -4.15 9.29 -10.40
CA ASP A 543 -4.37 7.91 -9.93
C ASP A 543 -5.61 7.30 -10.65
N HIS A 544 -5.42 6.93 -11.93
CA HIS A 544 -6.33 6.11 -12.72
C HIS A 544 -6.66 4.81 -11.97
N GLN A 545 -7.88 4.71 -11.41
CA GLN A 545 -8.59 3.44 -11.23
C GLN A 545 -10.09 3.66 -10.96
N SER A 546 -10.86 3.87 -12.03
CA SER A 546 -12.16 3.22 -12.35
C SER A 546 -12.90 4.13 -13.34
N GLY A 547 -13.17 3.59 -14.53
CA GLY A 547 -14.06 4.25 -15.49
C GLY A 547 -15.48 4.30 -14.92
N ASP A 548 -15.90 5.48 -14.51
CA ASP A 548 -17.29 5.89 -14.52
C ASP A 548 -17.29 7.37 -14.92
N GLU A 549 -17.75 7.62 -16.15
CA GLU A 549 -17.89 8.96 -16.71
C GLU A 549 -19.06 9.67 -16.06
N HIS A 550 -18.78 10.50 -15.07
CA HIS A 550 -19.54 11.73 -14.83
C HIS A 550 -18.58 12.83 -14.37
N LYS A 551 -17.98 13.52 -15.33
CA LYS A 551 -17.34 14.82 -15.11
C LYS A 551 -18.43 15.87 -15.00
N GLU A 552 -18.87 16.20 -13.78
CA GLU A 552 -19.33 17.56 -13.48
C GLU A 552 -18.04 18.38 -13.31
N SER A 553 -17.82 19.33 -14.21
CA SER A 553 -16.63 20.18 -14.26
C SER A 553 -16.55 21.09 -13.03
N ASP A 554 -15.39 21.09 -12.36
CA ASP A 554 -15.04 22.03 -11.30
C ASP A 554 -14.89 23.50 -11.77
N GLU A 555 -15.28 23.83 -13.02
CA GLU A 555 -15.26 25.19 -13.58
C GLU A 555 -16.28 26.13 -12.91
N ASP A 556 -17.38 25.59 -12.35
CA ASP A 556 -18.41 26.41 -11.67
C ASP A 556 -17.92 27.05 -10.36
N LEU A 557 -16.75 26.66 -9.85
CA LEU A 557 -16.17 27.21 -8.61
C LEU A 557 -15.30 28.46 -8.83
N ILE A 558 -14.79 28.68 -10.05
CA ILE A 558 -13.93 29.84 -10.36
C ILE A 558 -14.80 31.06 -10.69
N ASP A 559 -15.89 30.86 -11.43
CA ASP A 559 -16.77 31.95 -11.87
C ASP A 559 -17.62 32.57 -10.73
N GLU A 560 -17.84 31.85 -9.62
CA GLU A 560 -18.62 32.37 -8.49
C GLU A 560 -17.77 33.18 -7.47
N LEU A 561 -16.43 33.18 -7.61
CA LEU A 561 -15.51 33.92 -6.73
C LEU A 561 -14.91 35.17 -7.40
N GLU A 562 -14.86 35.25 -8.73
CA GLU A 562 -14.31 36.41 -9.46
C GLU A 562 -15.39 37.36 -10.00
N GLY A 563 -16.20 37.91 -9.10
CA GLY A 563 -17.12 39.00 -9.41
C GLY A 563 -16.47 40.39 -9.37
N LYS A 564 -16.02 40.88 -10.54
CA LYS A 564 -15.75 42.29 -10.93
C LYS A 564 -14.40 42.92 -10.56
N ASN A 565 -13.48 43.00 -11.53
CA ASN A 565 -13.29 44.24 -12.30
C ASN A 565 -12.38 44.02 -13.53
N LEU A 566 -12.97 44.29 -14.69
CA LEU A 566 -12.36 44.43 -15.99
C LEU A 566 -11.41 45.64 -15.98
N TYR A 567 -10.11 45.45 -16.22
CA TYR A 567 -9.31 46.41 -17.01
C TYR A 567 -8.10 45.72 -17.63
N ARG A 568 -8.06 45.84 -18.95
CA ARG A 568 -7.07 45.34 -19.90
C ARG A 568 -5.86 46.28 -19.93
N PHE A 569 -4.64 45.77 -19.82
CA PHE A 569 -3.45 46.43 -20.39
C PHE A 569 -2.40 45.40 -20.82
N GLU A 570 -1.86 45.63 -22.01
CA GLU A 570 -0.89 44.81 -22.73
C GLU A 570 0.58 45.18 -22.41
N SER A 571 1.46 44.20 -22.67
CA SER A 571 2.92 44.28 -22.87
C SER A 571 3.77 44.54 -21.61
N SER A 572 5.00 44.06 -21.46
CA SER A 572 6.02 43.61 -22.42
C SER A 572 7.10 42.77 -21.69
N THR A 573 7.86 42.03 -22.50
CA THR A 573 9.17 41.39 -22.32
C THR A 573 10.16 42.06 -21.35
N PHE A 574 10.99 41.28 -20.62
CA PHE A 574 12.47 41.33 -20.72
C PHE A 574 13.20 40.27 -19.85
N ASP A 575 14.21 39.69 -20.50
CA ASP A 575 15.42 38.90 -20.16
C ASP A 575 15.86 38.49 -18.74
N ASN A 576 16.32 37.23 -18.72
CA ASN A 576 17.62 36.68 -18.26
C ASN A 576 18.45 37.43 -17.22
N ASN A 577 18.93 36.69 -16.21
CA ASN A 577 20.37 36.55 -15.99
C ASN A 577 20.71 35.31 -15.13
N GLU A 578 21.61 34.49 -15.69
CA GLU A 578 22.48 33.54 -15.01
C GLU A 578 23.44 34.28 -14.08
N GLU A 579 23.75 33.69 -12.92
CA GLU A 579 25.06 33.88 -12.30
C GLU A 579 25.51 32.59 -11.60
N GLN A 580 26.61 32.04 -12.12
CA GLN A 580 27.41 30.96 -11.55
C GLN A 580 28.25 31.49 -10.39
N LEU A 581 28.39 30.72 -9.31
CA LEU A 581 29.54 30.80 -8.41
C LEU A 581 29.93 29.40 -7.92
N GLU A 582 31.09 28.95 -8.38
CA GLU A 582 31.86 27.83 -7.85
C GLU A 582 32.45 28.18 -6.47
N GLY A 583 32.65 27.15 -5.63
CA GLY A 583 33.35 27.28 -4.36
C GLY A 583 33.43 25.97 -3.60
N ASP A 584 34.54 25.24 -3.79
CA ASP A 584 34.93 24.04 -3.08
C ASP A 584 35.13 24.28 -1.57
N ALA A 585 34.61 23.37 -0.73
CA ALA A 585 35.12 23.17 0.63
C ALA A 585 34.80 21.75 1.14
N GLU A 586 35.87 21.03 1.48
CA GLU A 586 35.91 19.64 1.91
C GLU A 586 35.22 19.38 3.27
N ASP A 587 34.31 18.40 3.22
CA ASP A 587 34.20 17.21 4.07
C ASP A 587 34.52 17.28 5.59
N THR A 588 33.55 17.78 6.38
CA THR A 588 33.31 17.33 7.78
C THR A 588 31.81 17.26 8.17
N SER A 589 30.90 17.26 7.17
CA SER A 589 29.45 17.46 7.36
C SER A 589 28.66 16.19 7.75
N SER A 590 29.20 15.00 7.48
CA SER A 590 28.42 13.74 7.58
C SER A 590 28.04 13.35 9.02
N CYS A 591 28.89 13.64 10.01
CA CYS A 591 28.62 13.26 11.40
C CYS A 591 27.62 14.19 12.10
N LYS A 592 27.61 15.49 11.77
CA LYS A 592 26.65 16.47 12.33
C LYS A 592 25.23 16.29 11.77
N LYS A 593 25.09 15.91 10.49
CA LYS A 593 23.79 15.64 9.86
C LYS A 593 23.08 14.43 10.48
N MET A 594 23.83 13.41 10.91
CA MET A 594 23.26 12.22 11.55
C MET A 594 22.68 12.53 12.95
N ASP A 595 23.32 13.41 13.70
CA ASP A 595 22.84 13.85 15.03
C ASP A 595 21.69 14.87 14.93
N GLU A 596 21.64 15.68 13.88
CA GLU A 596 20.45 16.48 13.53
C GLU A 596 19.27 15.61 13.11
N LEU A 597 19.51 14.53 12.34
CA LEU A 597 18.49 13.57 11.96
C LEU A 597 17.88 12.88 13.20
N LYS A 598 18.73 12.49 14.17
CA LYS A 598 18.29 11.91 15.44
C LYS A 598 17.51 12.90 16.32
N ARG A 599 17.79 14.20 16.23
CA ARG A 599 17.00 15.25 16.92
C ARG A 599 15.65 15.54 16.25
N TYR A 600 15.54 15.34 14.94
CA TYR A 600 14.29 15.51 14.20
C TYR A 600 13.36 14.29 14.28
N LEU A 601 13.92 13.09 14.47
CA LEU A 601 13.17 11.83 14.54
C LEU A 601 12.61 11.54 15.95
N ASN A 602 13.34 11.93 17.00
CA ASN A 602 12.84 11.94 18.40
C ASN A 602 11.86 13.10 18.63
#